data_AF-A0A077NGA7-F1
#
_entry.id   AF-A0A077NGA7-F1
#
_cell.length_a   1.000
_cell.length_b   1.000
_cell.length_c   1.000
_cell.angle_alpha   90.00
_cell.angle_beta   90.00
_cell.angle_gamma   90.00
#
_symmetry.space_group_name_H-M   'P 1'
#
loop_
_entity.id
_entity.type
_entity.pdbx_description
1 polymer ?
#
loop_
_entity_poly.entity_id
_entity_poly.type
_entity_poly.pdbx_seq_one_letter_code
_entity_poly.pdbx_strand_id
1 'polypeptide(L)'
;MLGIRSMKKVPLLVSLVIGGCFGWWGHRSLFLSEVTGLKQQHAAQIVTISQKAHSETLAAIQQMKNAQSRVAQLDDYYSGKLTYVTEENAALRADIAAGHRRVQIAAANLATCQLTQNRDTGSRSVGDETQVELTAKAGRAIYDIRAGIISDQAKLDYLQQYVLEVVRQCKP
;
A
#
# COMPACT_ATOMS: atom_id res chain seq x y z
N MET A 1 64.58 -21.76 70.05
CA MET A 1 63.65 -22.91 70.07
C MET A 1 62.28 -22.60 69.42
N LEU A 2 62.21 -21.95 68.24
CA LEU A 2 60.92 -21.71 67.54
C LEU A 2 60.75 -22.52 66.22
N GLY A 3 61.80 -23.19 65.71
CA GLY A 3 61.79 -23.79 64.36
C GLY A 3 61.09 -25.16 64.23
N ILE A 4 61.26 -26.07 65.19
CA ILE A 4 60.88 -27.50 65.02
C ILE A 4 59.36 -27.74 65.13
N ARG A 5 58.65 -26.94 65.96
CA ARG A 5 57.19 -27.07 66.12
C ARG A 5 56.41 -26.49 64.93
N SER A 6 57.02 -25.58 64.16
CA SER A 6 56.45 -25.02 62.93
C SER A 6 56.53 -26.03 61.78
N MET A 7 57.69 -26.70 61.60
CA MET A 7 57.92 -27.63 60.48
C MET A 7 56.95 -28.83 60.45
N LYS A 8 56.49 -29.33 61.61
CA LYS A 8 55.49 -30.42 61.66
C LYS A 8 54.08 -29.99 61.27
N LYS A 9 53.75 -28.69 61.34
CA LYS A 9 52.44 -28.14 60.98
C LYS A 9 52.35 -27.78 59.50
N VAL A 10 53.49 -27.52 58.84
CA VAL A 10 53.57 -27.21 57.40
C VAL A 10 52.91 -28.28 56.50
N PRO A 11 53.20 -29.59 56.62
CA PRO A 11 52.59 -30.60 55.74
C PRO A 11 51.07 -30.73 55.92
N LEU A 12 50.57 -30.47 57.13
CA LEU A 12 49.13 -30.56 57.45
C LEU A 12 48.35 -29.34 56.89
N LEU A 13 48.98 -28.16 56.87
CA LEU A 13 48.41 -26.99 56.22
C LEU A 13 48.43 -27.12 54.69
N VAL A 14 49.50 -27.70 54.13
CA VAL A 14 49.61 -27.93 52.67
C VAL A 14 48.53 -28.90 52.19
N SER A 15 48.25 -30.00 52.90
CA SER A 15 47.18 -30.93 52.50
C SER A 15 45.78 -30.33 52.57
N LEU A 16 45.51 -29.47 53.56
CA LEU A 16 44.25 -28.72 53.68
C LEU A 16 44.03 -27.79 52.48
N VAL A 17 45.07 -27.04 52.09
CA VAL A 17 45.02 -26.12 50.94
C VAL A 17 44.82 -26.89 49.64
N ILE A 18 45.55 -28.00 49.46
CA ILE A 18 45.42 -28.84 48.26
C ILE A 18 44.00 -29.41 48.16
N GLY A 19 43.46 -29.98 49.24
CA GLY A 19 42.09 -30.50 49.26
C GLY A 19 41.03 -29.43 48.97
N GLY A 20 41.18 -28.24 49.55
CA GLY A 20 40.31 -27.09 49.28
C GLY A 20 40.35 -26.64 47.81
N CYS A 21 41.54 -26.57 47.22
CA CYS A 21 41.71 -26.23 45.81
C CYS A 21 41.11 -27.30 44.88
N PHE A 22 41.27 -28.60 45.17
CA PHE A 22 40.67 -29.67 44.37
C PHE A 22 39.15 -29.70 44.47
N GLY A 23 38.60 -29.54 45.67
CA GLY A 23 37.16 -29.43 45.88
C GLY A 23 36.55 -28.20 45.19
N TRP A 24 37.21 -27.04 45.31
CA TRP A 24 36.83 -25.84 44.59
C TRP A 24 36.93 -26.02 43.08
N TRP A 25 37.98 -26.67 42.57
CA TRP A 25 38.17 -26.90 41.14
C TRP A 25 37.10 -27.83 40.55
N GLY A 26 36.76 -28.93 41.24
CA GLY A 26 35.69 -29.85 40.83
C GLY A 26 34.30 -29.22 40.88
N HIS A 27 34.03 -28.40 41.90
CA HIS A 27 32.78 -27.64 41.99
C HIS A 27 32.69 -26.56 40.90
N ARG A 28 33.77 -25.81 40.68
CA ARG A 28 33.88 -24.76 39.66
C ARG A 28 33.71 -25.32 38.24
N SER A 29 34.28 -26.50 37.94
CA SER A 29 34.21 -27.10 36.60
C SER A 29 32.79 -27.52 36.24
N LEU A 30 32.07 -28.14 37.19
CA LEU A 30 30.65 -28.50 37.02
C LEU A 30 29.80 -27.24 36.81
N PHE A 31 29.95 -26.22 37.67
CA PHE A 31 29.22 -24.96 37.53
C PHE A 31 29.49 -24.24 36.20
N LEU A 32 30.73 -24.25 35.71
CA LEU A 32 31.07 -23.64 34.42
C LEU A 32 30.32 -24.32 33.26
N SER A 33 30.20 -25.64 33.29
CA SER A 33 29.52 -26.40 32.23
C SER A 33 28.02 -26.09 32.16
N GLU A 34 27.32 -26.01 33.30
CA GLU A 34 25.90 -25.64 33.35
C GLU A 34 25.68 -24.20 32.85
N VAL A 35 26.53 -23.27 33.29
CA VAL A 35 26.45 -21.86 32.84
C VAL A 35 26.71 -21.74 31.34
N THR A 36 27.64 -22.52 30.77
CA THR A 36 27.88 -22.52 29.32
C THR A 36 26.68 -23.03 28.54
N GLY A 37 26.03 -24.11 29.00
CA GLY A 37 24.82 -24.66 28.39
C GLY A 37 23.65 -23.68 28.41
N LEU A 38 23.38 -23.06 29.57
CA LEU A 38 22.32 -22.05 29.73
C LEU A 38 22.57 -20.83 28.84
N LYS A 39 23.82 -20.35 28.76
CA LYS A 39 24.19 -19.23 27.87
C LYS A 39 24.02 -19.59 26.40
N GLN A 40 24.35 -20.81 26.01
CA GLN A 40 24.24 -21.27 24.63
C GLN A 40 22.77 -21.45 24.21
N GLN A 41 21.92 -21.94 25.12
CA GLN A 41 20.47 -21.97 24.91
C GLN A 41 19.89 -20.57 24.75
N HIS A 42 20.26 -19.62 25.63
CA HIS A 42 19.82 -18.24 25.51
C HIS A 42 20.30 -17.60 24.20
N ALA A 43 21.56 -17.79 23.81
CA ALA A 43 22.10 -17.26 22.56
C ALA A 43 21.35 -17.83 21.34
N ALA A 44 21.08 -19.15 21.32
CA ALA A 44 20.31 -19.79 20.26
C ALA A 44 18.86 -19.26 20.19
N GLN A 45 18.21 -19.07 21.34
CA GLN A 45 16.85 -18.53 21.41
C GLN A 45 16.78 -17.06 20.95
N ILE A 46 17.75 -16.22 21.32
CA ILE A 46 17.80 -14.83 20.86
C ILE A 46 17.90 -14.78 19.34
N VAL A 47 18.74 -15.64 18.74
CA VAL A 47 18.90 -15.72 17.28
C VAL A 47 17.61 -16.19 16.59
N THR A 48 16.90 -17.17 17.14
CA THR A 48 15.64 -17.65 16.54
C THR A 48 14.53 -16.61 16.65
N ILE A 49 14.41 -15.93 17.79
CA ILE A 49 13.45 -14.83 17.98
C ILE A 49 13.79 -13.69 17.02
N SER A 50 15.06 -13.28 16.90
CA SER A 50 15.46 -12.23 15.97
C SER A 50 15.20 -12.64 14.52
N GLN A 51 15.52 -13.88 14.15
CA GLN A 51 15.29 -14.38 12.79
C GLN A 51 13.80 -14.38 12.44
N LYS A 52 12.95 -14.85 13.36
CA LYS A 52 11.50 -14.85 13.18
C LYS A 52 10.96 -13.42 13.04
N ALA A 53 11.34 -12.52 13.95
CA ALA A 53 10.96 -11.11 13.88
C ALA A 53 11.44 -10.43 12.60
N HIS A 54 12.67 -10.70 12.15
CA HIS A 54 13.18 -10.21 10.88
C HIS A 54 12.39 -10.74 9.68
N SER A 55 12.05 -12.04 9.66
CA SER A 55 11.27 -12.60 8.55
C SER A 55 9.85 -12.03 8.47
N GLU A 56 9.17 -11.86 9.61
CA GLU A 56 7.81 -11.29 9.68
C GLU A 56 7.81 -9.82 9.29
N THR A 57 8.79 -9.04 9.79
CA THR A 57 8.94 -7.63 9.42
C THR A 57 9.28 -7.44 7.94
N LEU A 58 10.16 -8.27 7.36
CA LEU A 58 10.46 -8.22 5.93
C LEU A 58 9.23 -8.54 5.08
N ALA A 59 8.43 -9.54 5.47
CA ALA A 59 7.18 -9.87 4.78
C ALA A 59 6.18 -8.71 4.83
N ALA A 60 5.99 -8.09 6.01
CA ALA A 60 5.13 -6.93 6.17
C ALA A 60 5.62 -5.72 5.35
N ILE A 61 6.93 -5.43 5.36
CA ILE A 61 7.53 -4.35 4.56
C ILE A 61 7.30 -4.61 3.06
N GLN A 62 7.48 -5.84 2.60
CA GLN A 62 7.26 -6.19 1.19
C GLN A 62 5.80 -6.02 0.79
N GLN A 63 4.87 -6.44 1.65
CA GLN A 63 3.43 -6.23 1.46
C GLN A 63 3.08 -4.74 1.37
N MET A 64 3.64 -3.91 2.26
CA MET A 64 3.48 -2.45 2.22
C MET A 64 4.06 -1.83 0.95
N LYS A 65 5.24 -2.26 0.50
CA LYS A 65 5.85 -1.80 -0.77
C LYS A 65 4.98 -2.15 -1.97
N ASN A 66 4.45 -3.37 -2.01
CA ASN A 66 3.56 -3.81 -3.09
C ASN A 66 2.24 -3.02 -3.08
N ALA A 67 1.69 -2.71 -1.91
CA ALA A 67 0.52 -1.86 -1.78
C ALA A 67 0.80 -0.44 -2.28
N GLN A 68 1.93 0.16 -1.87
CA GLN A 68 2.35 1.49 -2.31
C GLN A 68 2.55 1.56 -3.83
N SER A 69 3.17 0.54 -4.43
CA SER A 69 3.35 0.48 -5.89
C SER A 69 2.01 0.43 -6.62
N ARG A 70 1.02 -0.30 -6.10
CA ARG A 70 -0.30 -0.42 -6.73
C ARG A 70 -1.12 0.86 -6.59
N VAL A 71 -1.03 1.54 -5.45
CA VAL A 71 -1.60 2.90 -5.30
C VAL A 71 -1.02 3.83 -6.35
N ALA A 72 0.31 3.85 -6.53
CA ALA A 72 0.94 4.72 -7.51
C ALA A 72 0.49 4.43 -8.95
N GLN A 73 0.32 3.15 -9.31
CA GLN A 73 -0.19 2.76 -10.62
C GLN A 73 -1.65 3.17 -10.84
N LEU A 74 -2.51 2.99 -9.83
CA LEU A 74 -3.90 3.45 -9.87
C LEU A 74 -3.97 4.97 -10.01
N ASP A 75 -3.14 5.71 -9.27
CA ASP A 75 -3.10 7.16 -9.32
C ASP A 75 -2.68 7.65 -10.72
N ASP A 76 -1.62 7.08 -11.29
CA ASP A 76 -1.16 7.41 -12.65
C ASP A 76 -2.24 7.13 -13.71
N TYR A 77 -2.88 5.96 -13.65
CA TYR A 77 -3.95 5.59 -14.58
C TYR A 77 -5.15 6.55 -14.52
N TYR A 78 -5.64 6.87 -13.31
CA TYR A 78 -6.81 7.73 -13.16
C TYR A 78 -6.51 9.21 -13.37
N SER A 79 -5.30 9.66 -13.06
CA SER A 79 -4.88 11.03 -13.37
C SER A 79 -4.88 11.28 -14.87
N GLY A 80 -4.32 10.37 -15.68
CA GLY A 80 -4.35 10.47 -17.15
C GLY A 80 -5.76 10.38 -17.74
N LYS A 81 -6.62 9.53 -17.18
CA LYS A 81 -8.02 9.44 -17.61
C LYS A 81 -8.78 10.74 -17.32
N LEU A 82 -8.52 11.36 -16.17
CA LEU A 82 -9.12 12.63 -15.79
C LEU A 82 -8.65 13.77 -16.71
N THR A 83 -7.36 13.89 -17.00
CA THR A 83 -6.84 14.94 -17.88
C THR A 83 -7.45 14.81 -19.29
N TYR A 84 -7.43 13.61 -19.87
CA TYR A 84 -8.02 13.35 -21.18
C TYR A 84 -9.51 13.78 -21.24
N VAL A 85 -10.31 13.38 -20.27
CA VAL A 85 -11.74 13.75 -20.19
C VAL A 85 -11.93 15.26 -20.04
N THR A 86 -11.09 15.92 -19.24
CA THR A 86 -11.17 17.36 -19.04
C THR A 86 -10.82 18.13 -20.31
N GLU A 87 -9.80 17.70 -21.05
CA GLU A 87 -9.42 18.28 -22.34
C GLU A 87 -10.53 18.10 -23.38
N GLU A 88 -11.11 16.90 -23.49
CA GLU A 88 -12.20 16.62 -24.42
C GLU A 88 -13.43 17.51 -24.13
N ASN A 89 -13.83 17.61 -22.85
CA ASN A 89 -14.95 18.50 -22.48
C ASN A 89 -14.61 19.98 -22.71
N ALA A 90 -13.37 20.42 -22.45
CA ALA A 90 -12.94 21.80 -22.70
C ALA A 90 -13.00 22.14 -24.19
N ALA A 91 -12.55 21.25 -25.06
CA ALA A 91 -12.65 21.40 -26.51
C ALA A 91 -14.13 21.51 -26.96
N LEU A 92 -15.00 20.64 -26.45
CA LEU A 92 -16.44 20.69 -26.77
C LEU A 92 -17.10 21.99 -26.28
N ARG A 93 -16.68 22.52 -25.12
CA ARG A 93 -17.14 23.83 -24.64
C ARG A 93 -16.69 24.97 -25.55
N ALA A 94 -15.44 24.95 -26.01
CA ALA A 94 -14.91 25.96 -26.92
C ALA A 94 -15.65 25.96 -28.25
N ASP A 95 -15.90 24.78 -28.83
CA ASP A 95 -16.66 24.62 -30.07
C ASP A 95 -18.09 25.15 -29.96
N ILE A 96 -18.77 24.93 -28.83
CA ILE A 96 -20.12 25.46 -28.57
C ILE A 96 -20.09 26.97 -28.37
N ALA A 97 -19.09 27.49 -27.65
CA ALA A 97 -18.95 28.92 -27.41
C ALA A 97 -18.64 29.69 -28.71
N ALA A 98 -17.83 29.11 -29.59
CA ALA A 98 -17.54 29.64 -30.93
C ALA A 98 -18.70 29.43 -31.92
N GLY A 99 -19.74 28.68 -31.55
CA GLY A 99 -20.90 28.39 -32.41
C GLY A 99 -20.62 27.36 -33.51
N HIS A 100 -19.46 26.71 -33.49
CA HIS A 100 -19.09 25.63 -34.41
C HIS A 100 -19.93 24.36 -34.18
N ARG A 101 -20.41 24.15 -32.94
CA ARG A 101 -21.34 23.06 -32.59
C ARG A 101 -22.56 23.59 -31.85
N ARG A 102 -23.70 22.94 -32.05
CA ARG A 102 -24.98 23.24 -31.38
C ARG A 102 -25.47 22.01 -30.63
N VAL A 103 -26.03 22.22 -29.44
CA VAL A 103 -26.59 21.13 -28.61
C VAL A 103 -28.09 21.07 -28.87
N GLN A 104 -28.58 19.88 -29.19
CA GLN A 104 -30.00 19.65 -29.49
C GLN A 104 -30.52 18.55 -28.59
N ILE A 105 -31.77 18.68 -28.14
CA ILE A 105 -32.48 17.60 -27.46
C ILE A 105 -33.17 16.79 -28.55
N ALA A 106 -32.70 15.56 -28.75
CA ALA A 106 -33.36 14.63 -29.66
C ALA A 106 -34.69 14.17 -29.07
N ALA A 107 -35.75 14.16 -29.89
CA ALA A 107 -37.05 13.61 -29.53
C ALA A 107 -37.06 12.07 -29.52
N ALA A 108 -36.03 11.45 -30.10
CA ALA A 108 -35.91 10.01 -30.23
C ALA A 108 -35.37 9.35 -28.95
N ASN A 109 -35.67 8.06 -28.76
CA ASN A 109 -35.10 7.28 -27.66
C ASN A 109 -33.55 7.22 -27.76
N LEU A 110 -32.88 6.97 -26.63
CA LEU A 110 -31.41 7.02 -26.49
C LEU A 110 -30.67 6.12 -27.52
N ALA A 111 -31.25 4.97 -27.84
CA ALA A 111 -30.72 4.03 -28.84
C ALA A 111 -30.78 4.57 -30.28
N THR A 112 -31.82 5.33 -30.62
CA THR A 112 -31.97 5.92 -31.95
C THR A 112 -31.08 7.15 -32.12
N CYS A 113 -30.79 7.88 -31.03
CA CYS A 113 -29.87 9.05 -31.03
C CYS A 113 -28.43 8.70 -31.42
N GLN A 114 -27.93 7.54 -30.97
CA GLN A 114 -26.60 7.05 -31.38
C GLN A 114 -26.56 6.65 -32.86
N LEU A 115 -27.68 6.18 -33.42
CA LEU A 115 -27.82 5.81 -34.83
C LEU A 115 -28.02 7.02 -35.77
N THR A 116 -28.65 8.10 -35.28
CA THR A 116 -28.88 9.33 -36.07
C THR A 116 -27.68 10.29 -36.09
N GLN A 117 -26.68 10.12 -35.21
CA GLN A 117 -25.43 10.89 -35.26
C GLN A 117 -24.67 10.71 -36.60
N ASN A 118 -24.98 9.65 -37.35
CA ASN A 118 -24.41 9.32 -38.66
C ASN A 118 -25.41 9.50 -39.83
N ARG A 119 -26.63 10.01 -39.57
CA ARG A 119 -27.62 10.27 -40.63
C ARG A 119 -27.74 11.77 -40.88
N ASP A 120 -27.14 12.16 -42.00
CA ASP A 120 -27.44 13.32 -42.82
C ASP A 120 -27.53 14.69 -42.13
N THR A 121 -26.54 15.53 -42.45
CA THR A 121 -26.68 16.98 -42.72
C THR A 121 -27.68 17.25 -43.85
N GLY A 122 -28.88 16.68 -43.76
CA GLY A 122 -29.98 16.83 -44.69
C GLY A 122 -30.80 18.07 -44.35
N SER A 123 -31.21 18.79 -45.39
CA SER A 123 -31.97 20.05 -45.36
C SER A 123 -32.99 20.16 -44.22
N ARG A 124 -33.02 21.33 -43.57
CA ARG A 124 -34.08 21.75 -42.62
C ARG A 124 -35.45 21.61 -43.28
N SER A 125 -36.14 20.50 -42.99
CA SER A 125 -37.57 20.36 -43.24
C SER A 125 -38.31 20.72 -41.96
N VAL A 126 -39.19 21.72 -42.06
CA VAL A 126 -40.09 22.14 -41.00
C VAL A 126 -41.24 21.13 -40.95
N GLY A 127 -41.06 20.01 -40.25
CA GLY A 127 -42.11 19.00 -40.16
C GLY A 127 -41.71 17.74 -39.43
N ASP A 128 -42.27 17.59 -38.23
CA ASP A 128 -42.56 16.33 -37.52
C ASP A 128 -41.39 15.49 -36.99
N GLU A 129 -40.63 16.10 -36.07
CA GLU A 129 -40.13 15.50 -34.81
C GLU A 129 -39.43 16.67 -34.07
N THR A 130 -39.99 17.12 -32.95
CA THR A 130 -39.61 18.40 -32.31
C THR A 130 -38.23 18.32 -31.63
N GLN A 131 -37.15 18.39 -32.41
CA GLN A 131 -35.82 18.62 -31.85
C GLN A 131 -35.72 20.07 -31.36
N VAL A 132 -35.55 20.23 -30.04
CA VAL A 132 -35.42 21.56 -29.42
C VAL A 132 -33.93 21.92 -29.39
N GLU A 133 -33.57 22.96 -30.12
CA GLU A 133 -32.22 23.52 -30.08
C GLU A 133 -32.00 24.28 -28.77
N LEU A 134 -30.94 23.94 -28.04
CA LEU A 134 -30.58 24.63 -26.81
C LEU A 134 -29.76 25.88 -27.10
N THR A 135 -30.02 26.93 -26.33
CA THR A 135 -29.18 28.13 -26.38
C THR A 135 -27.72 27.78 -26.04
N ALA A 136 -26.75 28.52 -26.58
CA ALA A 136 -25.33 28.29 -26.29
C ALA A 136 -24.99 28.37 -24.77
N LYS A 137 -25.80 29.09 -23.98
CA LYS A 137 -25.69 29.10 -22.51
C LYS A 137 -26.17 27.77 -21.90
N ALA A 138 -27.33 27.28 -22.33
CA ALA A 138 -27.87 26.00 -21.87
C ALA A 138 -26.99 24.81 -22.31
N GLY A 139 -26.49 24.82 -23.54
CA GLY A 139 -25.57 23.80 -24.05
C GLY A 139 -24.28 23.70 -23.23
N ARG A 140 -23.68 24.84 -22.84
CA ARG A 140 -22.51 24.85 -21.93
C ARG A 140 -22.83 24.26 -20.56
N ALA A 141 -23.98 24.60 -19.97
CA ALA A 141 -24.39 24.06 -18.68
C ALA A 141 -24.54 22.53 -18.71
N ILE A 142 -25.08 21.96 -19.80
CA ILE A 142 -25.15 20.49 -19.96
C ILE A 142 -23.76 19.86 -20.00
N TYR A 143 -22.79 20.47 -20.69
CA TYR A 143 -21.42 19.98 -20.71
C TYR A 143 -20.69 20.16 -19.37
N ASP A 144 -21.02 21.18 -18.58
CA ASP A 144 -20.55 21.29 -17.19
C ASP A 144 -21.06 20.13 -16.34
N ILE A 145 -22.35 19.82 -16.45
CA ILE A 145 -22.96 18.68 -15.74
C ILE A 145 -22.30 17.37 -16.20
N ARG A 146 -22.10 17.18 -17.50
CA ARG A 146 -21.40 16.00 -18.06
C ARG A 146 -20.00 15.88 -17.49
N ALA A 147 -19.22 16.96 -17.46
CA ALA A 147 -17.87 16.96 -16.90
C ALA A 147 -17.87 16.60 -15.40
N GLY A 148 -18.81 17.15 -14.62
CA GLY A 148 -18.99 16.80 -13.21
C GLY A 148 -19.30 15.32 -13.02
N ILE A 149 -20.26 14.77 -13.77
CA ILE A 149 -20.63 13.35 -13.70
C ILE A 149 -19.45 12.45 -14.04
N ILE A 150 -18.70 12.73 -15.12
CA ILE A 150 -17.56 11.88 -15.50
C ILE A 150 -16.45 11.96 -14.45
N SER A 151 -16.18 13.16 -13.90
CA SER A 151 -15.21 13.32 -12.82
C SER A 151 -15.60 12.50 -11.59
N ASP A 152 -16.88 12.56 -11.19
CA ASP A 152 -17.35 11.84 -10.01
C ASP A 152 -17.39 10.33 -10.23
N GLN A 153 -17.75 9.86 -11.44
CA GLN A 153 -17.62 8.44 -11.82
C GLN A 153 -16.16 7.97 -11.74
N ALA A 154 -15.22 8.73 -12.29
CA ALA A 154 -13.80 8.39 -12.22
C ALA A 154 -13.28 8.33 -10.78
N LYS A 155 -13.71 9.25 -9.91
CA LYS A 155 -13.37 9.20 -8.48
C LYS A 155 -13.96 7.98 -7.79
N LEU A 156 -15.22 7.64 -8.07
CA LEU A 156 -15.87 6.46 -7.50
C LEU A 156 -15.19 5.17 -7.95
N ASP A 157 -14.87 5.05 -9.23
CA ASP A 157 -14.14 3.90 -9.78
C ASP A 157 -12.76 3.76 -9.11
N TYR A 158 -12.02 4.88 -9.01
CA TYR A 158 -10.73 4.91 -8.32
C TYR A 158 -10.85 4.47 -6.86
N LEU A 159 -11.82 5.00 -6.11
CA LEU A 159 -12.03 4.65 -4.71
C LEU A 159 -12.42 3.17 -4.54
N GLN A 160 -13.27 2.64 -5.43
CA GLN A 160 -13.62 1.22 -5.42
C GLN A 160 -12.39 0.35 -5.67
N GLN A 161 -11.58 0.66 -6.69
CA GLN A 161 -10.36 -0.09 -6.97
C GLN A 161 -9.33 0.04 -5.86
N TYR A 162 -9.16 1.23 -5.28
CA TYR A 162 -8.30 1.43 -4.11
C TYR A 162 -8.71 0.52 -2.94
N VAL A 163 -10.00 0.42 -2.62
CA VAL A 163 -10.47 -0.47 -1.56
C VAL A 163 -10.25 -1.95 -1.91
N LEU A 164 -10.59 -2.35 -3.14
CA LEU A 164 -10.50 -3.75 -3.59
C LEU A 164 -9.05 -4.23 -3.67
N GLU A 165 -8.18 -3.40 -4.24
CA GLU A 165 -6.81 -3.78 -4.52
C GLU A 165 -5.92 -3.46 -3.33
N VAL A 166 -5.96 -2.25 -2.80
CA VAL A 166 -4.97 -1.79 -1.82
C VAL A 166 -5.38 -2.16 -0.40
N VAL A 167 -6.59 -1.74 0.02
CA VAL A 167 -7.02 -1.88 1.43
C VAL A 167 -7.23 -3.34 1.81
N ARG A 168 -7.91 -4.13 0.97
CA ARG A 168 -8.12 -5.56 1.27
C ARG A 168 -6.83 -6.36 1.35
N GLN A 169 -5.81 -6.00 0.56
CA GLN A 169 -4.52 -6.67 0.61
C GLN A 169 -3.68 -6.28 1.83
N CYS A 170 -4.02 -5.19 2.52
CA CYS A 170 -3.35 -4.78 3.76
C CYS A 170 -4.09 -5.25 5.02
N LYS A 171 -5.24 -5.92 4.87
CA LYS A 171 -5.98 -6.49 5.99
C LYS A 171 -5.38 -7.86 6.34
N PRO A 172 -4.88 -8.07 7.57
CA PRO A 172 -4.41 -9.39 8.03
C PRO A 172 -5.57 -10.40 8.13
#